data_AF-A0AAW0JBW0-F1
#
_entry.id   AF-A0AAW0JBW0-F1
#
_cell.length_a   1.000
_cell.length_b   1.000
_cell.length_c   1.000
_cell.angle_alpha   90.00
_cell.angle_beta   90.00
_cell.angle_gamma   90.00
#
_symmetry.space_group_name_H-M   'P 1'
#
loop_
_entity.id
_entity.type
_entity.pdbx_description
1 polymer ?
#
loop_
_entity_poly.entity_id
_entity_poly.type
_entity_poly.pdbx_seq_one_letter_code
_entity_poly.pdbx_strand_id
1 'polypeptide(L)'
;MEVMGFLHGIFERLKQFLECSRSIGTDNVCRDRLEKTIILFTKVLLDFLDQHPISFTPLIQRSLEFSVSYVFTEVGEGVTFERFIVQCMNLIKMIVKNYAYKPSKNFEDSSPETIEAHKIKMAFFTYPTLTEICRRLVSHYFLLTEEELTMWEEDPEGFTVEETGGDSWKYSLRPCTEVLFIDIFHEYNQTLTPVLLEMMQTLQGPTNVEDMNALLIKDAVYNAVGLAAFELFDSVDFDQWFKNQLLPELQVSHNRQVNTYFTFLIFEIKNKYY
;
A
#
# COMPACT_ATOMS: atom_id res chain seq x y z
N MET A 1 10.19 7.21 31.63
CA MET A 1 9.89 8.58 31.15
C MET A 1 10.85 9.01 30.04
N GLU A 2 12.17 8.76 30.17
CA GLU A 2 13.18 9.15 29.18
C GLU A 2 13.04 8.44 27.82
N VAL A 3 12.80 7.12 27.79
CA VAL A 3 12.68 6.34 26.54
C VAL A 3 11.49 6.81 25.69
N MET A 4 10.31 6.99 26.30
CA MET A 4 9.14 7.50 25.57
C MET A 4 9.36 8.94 25.11
N GLY A 5 10.04 9.78 25.90
CA GLY A 5 10.42 11.13 25.46
C GLY A 5 11.31 11.11 24.22
N PHE A 6 12.30 10.21 24.19
CA PHE A 6 13.15 9.99 23.02
C PHE A 6 12.34 9.53 21.80
N LEU A 7 11.47 8.52 21.95
CA LEU A 7 10.65 7.99 20.85
C LEU A 7 9.66 9.03 20.30
N HIS A 8 9.07 9.87 21.15
CA HIS A 8 8.26 10.99 20.68
C HIS A 8 9.11 12.04 19.94
N GLY A 9 10.34 12.29 20.41
CA GLY A 9 11.29 13.19 19.78
C GLY A 9 11.73 12.74 18.38
N ILE A 10 11.72 11.43 18.09
CA ILE A 10 12.04 10.89 16.76
C ILE A 10 11.16 11.50 15.67
N PHE A 11 9.84 11.61 15.90
CA PHE A 11 8.92 12.16 14.90
C PHE A 11 9.24 13.61 14.55
N GLU A 12 9.60 14.42 15.53
CA GLU A 12 9.96 15.82 15.28
C GLU A 12 11.31 15.94 14.55
N ARG A 13 12.26 15.05 14.85
CA ARG A 13 13.53 14.99 14.09
C ARG A 13 13.30 14.51 12.65
N LEU A 14 12.45 13.51 12.45
CA LEU A 14 12.09 13.03 11.12
C LEU A 14 11.48 14.14 10.25
N LYS A 15 10.53 14.92 10.79
CA LYS A 15 9.97 16.08 10.09
C LYS A 15 11.04 17.09 9.70
N GLN A 16 11.93 17.46 10.64
CA GLN A 16 13.04 18.38 10.37
C GLN A 16 13.97 17.86 9.26
N PHE A 17 14.24 16.55 9.24
CA PHE A 17 15.07 15.94 8.21
C PHE A 17 14.37 15.92 6.84
N LEU A 18 13.07 15.61 6.79
CA LEU A 18 12.29 15.63 5.55
C LEU A 18 12.11 17.06 5.00
N GLU A 19 11.93 18.06 5.87
CA GLU A 19 11.90 19.46 5.45
C GLU A 19 13.26 19.94 4.92
N CYS A 20 14.34 19.51 5.59
CA CYS A 20 15.69 19.80 5.14
C CYS A 20 15.97 19.18 3.75
N SER A 21 15.50 17.95 3.48
CA SER A 21 15.71 17.29 2.18
C SER A 21 15.06 18.06 1.03
N ARG A 22 13.95 18.76 1.26
CA ARG A 22 13.30 19.63 0.27
C ARG A 22 14.21 20.75 -0.23
N SER A 23 15.10 21.25 0.62
CA SER A 23 16.03 22.35 0.30
C SER A 23 17.32 21.88 -0.39
N ILE A 24 17.54 20.56 -0.47
CA ILE A 24 18.77 19.96 -0.98
C ILE A 24 18.46 19.21 -2.29
N GLY A 25 19.17 19.55 -3.36
CA GLY A 25 19.06 18.86 -4.66
C GLY A 25 19.35 17.36 -4.56
N THR A 26 18.76 16.58 -5.46
CA THR A 26 18.83 15.10 -5.48
C THR A 26 20.26 14.57 -5.55
N ASP A 27 21.15 15.24 -6.30
CA ASP A 27 22.53 14.78 -6.53
C ASP A 27 23.52 15.19 -5.42
N ASN A 28 23.03 15.78 -4.33
CA ASN A 28 23.89 16.28 -3.27
C ASN A 28 24.20 15.17 -2.25
N VAL A 29 25.48 14.94 -1.98
CA VAL A 29 25.97 13.98 -0.96
C VAL A 29 25.35 14.19 0.43
N CYS A 30 24.94 15.42 0.75
CA CYS A 30 24.23 15.72 2.00
C CYS A 30 22.83 15.08 2.04
N ARG A 31 22.14 14.97 0.90
CA ARG A 31 20.83 14.31 0.77
C ARG A 31 20.96 12.82 1.08
N ASP A 32 21.93 12.13 0.49
CA ASP A 32 22.19 10.70 0.78
C ASP A 32 22.37 10.43 2.28
N ARG A 33 23.10 11.31 2.98
CA ARG A 33 23.34 11.19 4.43
C ARG A 33 22.06 11.44 5.23
N LEU A 34 21.25 12.39 4.77
CA LEU A 34 19.98 12.75 5.39
C LEU A 34 18.95 11.63 5.22
N GLU A 35 18.83 11.06 4.02
CA GLU A 35 17.98 9.91 3.72
C GLU A 35 18.39 8.70 4.56
N LYS A 36 19.69 8.37 4.64
CA LYS A 36 20.19 7.31 5.55
C LYS A 36 19.82 7.57 7.01
N THR A 37 19.85 8.82 7.46
CA THR A 37 19.46 9.20 8.83
C THR A 37 17.96 9.01 9.05
N ILE A 38 17.12 9.43 8.08
CA ILE A 38 15.66 9.21 8.10
C ILE A 38 15.35 7.72 8.20
N ILE A 39 16.03 6.88 7.41
CA ILE A 39 15.89 5.42 7.44
C ILE A 39 16.25 4.83 8.80
N LEU A 40 17.32 5.31 9.44
CA LEU A 40 17.70 4.84 10.77
C LEU A 40 16.67 5.23 11.84
N PHE A 41 16.18 6.47 11.83
CA PHE A 41 15.18 6.94 12.80
C PHE A 41 13.85 6.20 12.65
N THR A 42 13.40 5.97 11.42
CA THR A 42 12.17 5.21 11.16
C THR A 42 12.35 3.73 11.52
N LYS A 43 13.54 3.16 11.27
CA LYS A 43 13.89 1.80 11.71
C LYS A 43 13.80 1.63 13.23
N VAL A 44 14.21 2.63 14.02
CA VAL A 44 14.06 2.58 15.49
C VAL A 44 12.59 2.41 15.90
N LEU A 45 11.66 3.09 15.21
CA LEU A 45 10.23 2.94 15.47
C LEU A 45 9.73 1.55 15.09
N LEU A 46 10.13 1.05 13.92
CA LEU A 46 9.77 -0.29 13.44
C LEU A 46 10.26 -1.38 14.39
N ASP A 47 11.56 -1.36 14.73
CA ASP A 47 12.17 -2.36 15.60
C ASP A 47 11.55 -2.30 17.02
N PHE A 48 11.19 -1.10 17.52
CA PHE A 48 10.49 -0.97 18.82
C PHE A 48 9.05 -1.50 18.77
N LEU A 49 8.31 -1.24 17.69
CA LEU A 49 6.97 -1.80 17.48
C LEU A 49 7.00 -3.32 17.39
N ASP A 50 7.98 -3.89 16.69
CA ASP A 50 8.14 -5.34 16.53
C ASP A 50 8.39 -6.04 17.86
N GLN A 51 9.33 -5.51 18.65
CA GLN A 51 9.77 -6.14 19.90
C GLN A 51 8.82 -5.84 21.08
N HIS A 52 8.16 -4.68 21.08
CA HIS A 52 7.39 -4.19 22.23
C HIS A 52 6.04 -3.57 21.81
N PRO A 53 5.14 -4.31 21.15
CA PRO A 53 3.90 -3.75 20.60
C PRO A 53 3.01 -3.11 21.67
N ILE A 54 2.82 -3.77 22.82
CA ILE A 54 2.01 -3.20 23.91
C ILE A 54 2.59 -1.85 24.40
N SER A 55 3.91 -1.76 24.58
CA SER A 55 4.60 -0.52 24.97
C SER A 55 4.56 0.55 23.88
N PHE A 56 4.36 0.16 22.62
CA PHE A 56 4.22 1.07 21.47
C PHE A 56 2.85 1.76 21.45
N THR A 57 1.85 1.28 22.19
CA THR A 57 0.47 1.83 22.19
C THR A 57 0.40 3.37 22.18
N PRO A 58 1.14 4.12 23.03
CA PRO A 58 1.06 5.59 23.05
C PRO A 58 1.61 6.27 21.79
N LEU A 59 2.36 5.55 20.95
CA LEU A 59 2.95 6.05 19.71
C LEU A 59 2.11 5.72 18.47
N ILE A 60 1.09 4.86 18.59
CA ILE A 60 0.29 4.36 17.46
C ILE A 60 -0.31 5.53 16.68
N GLN A 61 -1.03 6.43 17.36
CA GLN A 61 -1.72 7.53 16.69
C GLN A 61 -0.73 8.39 15.88
N ARG A 62 0.36 8.83 16.51
CA ARG A 62 1.37 9.67 15.87
C ARG A 62 2.09 8.95 14.73
N SER A 63 2.30 7.65 14.86
CA SER A 63 2.89 6.81 13.81
C SER A 63 1.99 6.74 12.58
N LEU A 64 0.69 6.50 12.79
CA LEU A 64 -0.29 6.45 11.71
C LEU A 64 -0.45 7.82 11.04
N GLU A 65 -0.61 8.90 11.82
CA GLU A 65 -0.69 10.27 11.29
C GLU A 65 0.55 10.64 10.48
N PHE A 66 1.75 10.35 10.99
CA PHE A 66 3.00 10.62 10.32
C PHE A 66 3.13 9.80 9.02
N SER A 67 3.00 8.48 9.09
CA SER A 67 3.18 7.62 7.92
C SER A 67 2.13 7.88 6.85
N VAL A 68 0.86 8.05 7.21
CA VAL A 68 -0.21 8.30 6.22
C VAL A 68 -0.09 9.68 5.58
N SER A 69 0.25 10.72 6.36
CA SER A 69 0.42 12.06 5.79
C SER A 69 1.54 12.10 4.75
N TYR A 70 2.72 11.55 5.05
CA TYR A 70 3.83 11.56 4.09
C TYR A 70 3.65 10.59 2.92
N VAL A 71 2.94 9.47 3.08
CA VAL A 71 2.85 8.45 2.01
C VAL A 71 1.62 8.65 1.13
N PHE A 72 0.50 9.10 1.67
CA PHE A 72 -0.77 9.13 0.95
C PHE A 72 -1.33 10.54 0.73
N THR A 73 -0.57 11.59 1.02
CA THR A 73 -0.99 12.98 0.78
C THR A 73 0.13 13.81 0.16
N GLU A 74 -0.21 15.01 -0.30
CA GLU A 74 0.72 15.96 -0.92
C GLU A 74 1.89 16.38 -0.01
N VAL A 75 1.80 16.14 1.31
CA VAL A 75 2.86 16.46 2.28
C VAL A 75 4.19 15.77 1.93
N GLY A 76 4.13 14.55 1.38
CA GLY A 76 5.31 13.77 1.00
C GLY A 76 5.96 14.16 -0.32
N GLU A 77 5.28 14.94 -1.15
CA GLU A 77 5.74 15.25 -2.50
C GLU A 77 7.12 15.94 -2.46
N GLY A 78 8.04 15.39 -3.25
CA GLY A 78 9.43 15.85 -3.36
C GLY A 78 10.37 15.51 -2.20
N VAL A 79 9.86 14.92 -1.11
CA VAL A 79 10.66 14.61 0.10
C VAL A 79 10.70 13.12 0.45
N THR A 80 9.73 12.33 0.00
CA THR A 80 9.74 10.88 0.16
C THR A 80 10.63 10.20 -0.86
N PHE A 81 11.16 9.03 -0.48
CA PHE A 81 11.96 8.16 -1.32
C PHE A 81 11.63 6.71 -0.97
N GLU A 82 11.90 5.78 -1.90
CA GLU A 82 11.39 4.41 -1.88
C GLU A 82 11.53 3.72 -0.52
N ARG A 83 12.74 3.68 0.03
CA ARG A 83 13.00 2.98 1.29
C ARG A 83 12.26 3.58 2.49
N PHE A 84 12.02 4.89 2.49
CA PHE A 84 11.25 5.56 3.53
C PHE A 84 9.75 5.26 3.40
N ILE A 85 9.24 5.22 2.17
CA ILE A 85 7.86 4.82 1.87
C ILE A 85 7.62 3.39 2.36
N VAL A 86 8.49 2.46 2.00
CA VAL A 86 8.45 1.05 2.45
C VAL A 86 8.41 0.98 3.98
N GLN A 87 9.29 1.71 4.68
CA GLN A 87 9.28 1.71 6.14
C GLN A 87 8.00 2.29 6.76
N CYS A 88 7.43 3.35 6.18
CA CYS A 88 6.16 3.92 6.63
C CYS A 88 5.00 2.95 6.40
N MET A 89 4.92 2.33 5.23
CA MET A 89 3.90 1.32 4.91
C MET A 89 4.01 0.11 5.84
N ASN A 90 5.24 -0.34 6.14
CA ASN A 90 5.47 -1.40 7.12
C ASN A 90 5.03 -1.02 8.53
N LEU A 91 5.22 0.24 8.94
CA LEU A 91 4.74 0.72 10.23
C LEU A 91 3.21 0.66 10.31
N ILE A 92 2.52 1.11 9.25
CA ILE A 92 1.07 1.03 9.14
C ILE A 92 0.61 -0.44 9.19
N LYS A 93 1.20 -1.30 8.36
CA LYS A 93 0.89 -2.75 8.29
C LYS A 93 1.04 -3.42 9.65
N MET A 94 2.17 -3.20 10.33
CA MET A 94 2.45 -3.79 11.64
C MET A 94 1.47 -3.33 12.71
N ILE A 95 0.95 -2.09 12.62
CA ILE A 95 -0.11 -1.60 13.51
C ILE A 95 -1.46 -2.24 13.17
N VAL A 96 -1.84 -2.27 11.88
CA VAL A 96 -3.12 -2.83 11.44
C VAL A 96 -3.23 -4.31 11.82
N LYS A 97 -2.18 -5.09 11.55
CA LYS A 97 -2.19 -6.56 11.73
C LYS A 97 -1.75 -7.05 13.10
N ASN A 98 -1.38 -6.16 14.03
CA ASN A 98 -0.92 -6.61 15.34
C ASN A 98 -2.03 -7.31 16.13
N TYR A 99 -1.82 -8.58 16.48
CA TYR A 99 -2.76 -9.31 17.32
C TYR A 99 -2.88 -8.71 18.72
N ALA A 100 -1.84 -8.03 19.22
CA ALA A 100 -1.84 -7.38 20.52
C ALA A 100 -2.80 -6.19 20.61
N TYR A 101 -3.27 -5.67 19.46
CA TYR A 101 -4.22 -4.55 19.37
C TYR A 101 -5.63 -5.01 18.99
N LYS A 102 -5.88 -6.32 18.98
CA LYS A 102 -7.20 -6.90 18.73
C LYS A 102 -7.81 -7.34 20.07
N PRO A 103 -8.87 -6.68 20.56
CA PRO A 103 -9.55 -7.10 21.77
C PRO A 103 -10.13 -8.51 21.61
N SER A 104 -10.19 -9.23 22.72
CA SER A 104 -10.94 -10.48 22.84
C SER A 104 -12.44 -10.24 22.63
N LYS A 105 -13.18 -11.32 22.30
CA LYS A 105 -14.65 -11.26 22.16
C LYS A 105 -15.33 -10.67 23.39
N ASN A 106 -14.83 -11.04 24.57
CA ASN A 106 -15.18 -10.41 25.83
C ASN A 106 -14.17 -9.29 26.09
N PHE A 107 -14.59 -8.03 25.98
CA PHE A 107 -13.69 -6.88 26.14
C PHE A 107 -13.05 -6.81 27.54
N GLU A 108 -13.72 -7.32 28.57
CA GLU A 108 -13.22 -7.34 29.96
C GLU A 108 -11.97 -8.22 30.14
N ASP A 109 -11.74 -9.17 29.23
CA ASP A 109 -10.57 -10.06 29.27
C ASP A 109 -9.33 -9.43 28.60
N SER A 110 -9.48 -8.27 27.96
CA SER A 110 -8.38 -7.56 27.28
C SER A 110 -7.65 -6.59 28.20
N SER A 111 -6.35 -6.41 27.98
CA SER A 111 -5.58 -5.42 28.72
C SER A 111 -6.04 -4.00 28.36
N PRO A 112 -5.89 -3.02 29.28
CA PRO A 112 -6.21 -1.62 28.98
C PRO A 112 -5.48 -1.08 27.75
N GLU A 113 -4.22 -1.47 27.56
CA GLU A 113 -3.39 -1.08 26.41
C GLU A 113 -3.93 -1.65 25.09
N THR A 114 -4.35 -2.92 25.07
CA THR A 114 -4.98 -3.51 23.87
C THR A 114 -6.26 -2.77 23.49
N ILE A 115 -7.10 -2.45 24.49
CA ILE A 115 -8.35 -1.71 24.26
C ILE A 115 -8.05 -0.30 23.74
N GLU A 116 -7.04 0.37 24.30
CA GLU A 116 -6.63 1.71 23.86
C GLU A 116 -6.07 1.70 22.44
N ALA A 117 -5.18 0.77 22.12
CA ALA A 117 -4.66 0.60 20.76
C ALA A 117 -5.79 0.36 19.74
N HIS A 118 -6.78 -0.47 20.10
CA HIS A 118 -7.96 -0.71 19.27
C HIS A 118 -8.80 0.55 19.06
N LYS A 119 -9.03 1.34 20.12
CA LYS A 119 -9.74 2.63 20.01
C LYS A 119 -9.03 3.59 19.08
N ILE A 120 -7.70 3.70 19.20
CA ILE A 120 -6.89 4.55 18.31
C ILE A 120 -7.04 4.08 16.85
N LYS A 121 -6.93 2.76 16.58
CA LYS A 121 -7.17 2.22 15.23
C LYS A 121 -8.54 2.62 14.69
N MET A 122 -9.61 2.40 15.46
CA MET A 122 -10.97 2.71 15.03
C MET A 122 -11.22 4.22 14.83
N ALA A 123 -10.60 5.07 15.65
CA ALA A 123 -10.69 6.52 15.51
C ALA A 123 -9.89 7.04 14.31
N PHE A 124 -8.79 6.39 13.94
CA PHE A 124 -7.91 6.82 12.86
C PHE A 124 -8.39 6.33 11.49
N PHE A 125 -8.72 5.04 11.36
CA PHE A 125 -9.16 4.40 10.11
C PHE A 125 -10.63 4.67 9.83
N THR A 126 -10.96 5.95 9.68
CA THR A 126 -12.27 6.42 9.25
C THR A 126 -12.48 6.20 7.74
N TYR A 127 -13.72 6.33 7.28
CA TYR A 127 -14.05 6.24 5.86
C TYR A 127 -13.14 7.13 4.99
N PRO A 128 -12.99 8.46 5.24
CA PRO A 128 -12.08 9.30 4.46
C PRO A 128 -10.64 8.78 4.42
N THR A 129 -10.07 8.42 5.58
CA THR A 129 -8.69 7.91 5.67
C THR A 129 -8.52 6.65 4.84
N LEU A 130 -9.43 5.68 4.99
CA LEU A 130 -9.38 4.41 4.27
C LEU A 130 -9.54 4.61 2.76
N THR A 131 -10.47 5.48 2.34
CA THR A 131 -10.70 5.76 0.92
C THR A 131 -9.49 6.43 0.27
N GLU A 132 -8.83 7.37 0.96
CA GLU A 132 -7.62 8.03 0.43
C GLU A 132 -6.47 7.04 0.30
N ILE A 133 -6.21 6.21 1.33
CA ILE A 133 -5.18 5.18 1.29
C ILE A 133 -5.43 4.22 0.12
N CYS A 134 -6.66 3.70 0.00
CA CYS A 134 -7.03 2.77 -1.07
C CYS A 134 -6.84 3.40 -2.45
N ARG A 135 -7.40 4.60 -2.67
CA ARG A 135 -7.28 5.29 -3.96
C ARG A 135 -5.84 5.59 -4.33
N ARG A 136 -5.02 6.07 -3.39
CA ARG A 136 -3.60 6.35 -3.64
C ARG A 136 -2.77 5.10 -3.89
N LEU A 137 -3.00 4.00 -3.18
CA LEU A 137 -2.36 2.71 -3.47
C LEU A 137 -2.61 2.31 -4.93
N VAL A 138 -3.86 2.34 -5.36
CA VAL A 138 -4.23 1.92 -6.72
C VAL A 138 -3.79 2.94 -7.78
N SER A 139 -4.07 4.23 -7.59
CA SER A 139 -3.87 5.24 -8.64
C SER A 139 -2.45 5.78 -8.74
N HIS A 140 -1.56 5.45 -7.80
CA HIS A 140 -0.18 5.91 -7.81
C HIS A 140 0.82 4.77 -7.62
N TYR A 141 0.60 3.87 -6.66
CA TYR A 141 1.60 2.85 -6.32
C TYR A 141 1.50 1.56 -7.13
N PHE A 142 0.34 1.26 -7.71
CA PHE A 142 0.13 0.08 -8.54
C PHE A 142 0.35 0.34 -10.03
N LEU A 143 0.52 1.60 -10.43
CA LEU A 143 0.85 1.92 -11.83
C LEU A 143 2.22 1.32 -12.18
N LEU A 144 2.28 0.54 -13.25
CA LEU A 144 3.54 0.05 -13.79
C LEU A 144 4.40 1.23 -14.26
N THR A 145 5.64 1.22 -13.80
CA THR A 145 6.71 2.11 -14.25
C THR A 145 7.31 1.63 -15.57
N GLU A 146 8.06 2.50 -16.24
CA GLU A 146 8.75 2.16 -17.49
C GLU A 146 9.81 1.08 -17.26
N GLU A 147 10.49 1.11 -16.10
CA GLU A 147 11.44 0.09 -15.69
C GLU A 147 10.78 -1.28 -15.50
N GLU A 148 9.61 -1.32 -14.85
CA GLU A 148 8.83 -2.54 -14.64
C GLU A 148 8.30 -3.13 -15.95
N LEU A 149 7.80 -2.28 -16.87
CA LEU A 149 7.38 -2.72 -18.21
C LEU A 149 8.55 -3.31 -19.00
N THR A 150 9.72 -2.67 -18.93
CA THR A 150 10.95 -3.16 -19.57
C THR A 150 11.37 -4.51 -18.97
N MET A 151 11.33 -4.64 -17.64
CA MET A 151 11.64 -5.90 -16.97
C MET A 151 10.67 -7.01 -17.37
N TRP A 152 9.37 -6.71 -17.46
CA TRP A 152 8.36 -7.66 -17.92
C TRP A 152 8.62 -8.16 -19.35
N GLU A 153 9.15 -7.30 -20.23
CA GLU A 153 9.49 -7.70 -21.60
C GLU A 153 10.76 -8.54 -21.68
N GLU A 154 11.77 -8.22 -20.88
CA GLU A 154 13.08 -8.87 -20.92
C GLU A 154 13.09 -10.19 -20.13
N ASP A 155 12.48 -10.21 -18.95
CA ASP A 155 12.42 -11.36 -18.04
C ASP A 155 11.09 -11.39 -17.23
N PRO A 156 9.98 -11.84 -17.86
CA PRO A 156 8.68 -11.90 -17.18
C PRO A 156 8.67 -12.89 -16.01
N GLU A 157 9.50 -13.94 -16.04
CA GLU A 157 9.62 -14.87 -14.91
C GLU A 157 10.30 -14.17 -13.72
N GLY A 158 11.40 -13.46 -13.96
CA GLY A 158 12.08 -12.64 -12.95
C GLY A 158 11.16 -11.61 -12.30
N PHE A 159 10.37 -10.90 -13.10
CA PHE A 159 9.37 -9.94 -12.62
C PHE A 159 8.40 -10.57 -11.61
N THR A 160 7.80 -11.72 -11.93
CA THR A 160 6.82 -12.40 -11.05
C THR A 160 7.44 -13.03 -9.78
N VAL A 161 8.72 -13.42 -9.83
CA VAL A 161 9.42 -14.03 -8.69
C VAL A 161 9.83 -12.99 -7.65
N GLU A 162 10.24 -11.79 -8.08
CA GLU A 162 10.54 -10.67 -7.17
C GLU A 162 9.28 -10.18 -6.42
N GLU A 163 8.10 -10.28 -7.07
CA GLU A 163 6.81 -9.90 -6.49
C GLU A 163 6.30 -10.89 -5.41
N THR A 164 6.53 -12.20 -5.57
CA THR A 164 5.84 -13.25 -4.79
C THR A 164 6.67 -13.85 -3.63
N GLY A 165 7.93 -13.44 -3.46
CA GLY A 165 8.87 -14.06 -2.52
C GLY A 165 8.80 -13.58 -1.06
N GLY A 166 8.23 -14.38 -0.16
CA GLY A 166 8.54 -14.37 1.28
C GLY A 166 8.45 -13.00 2.00
N ASP A 167 9.59 -12.49 2.46
CA ASP A 167 9.71 -11.24 3.24
C ASP A 167 10.05 -10.00 2.37
N SER A 168 9.88 -10.08 1.04
CA SER A 168 10.22 -8.99 0.09
C SER A 168 9.49 -7.68 0.38
N TRP A 169 8.25 -7.75 0.88
CA TRP A 169 7.43 -6.61 1.32
C TRP A 169 8.11 -5.70 2.36
N LYS A 170 9.12 -6.23 3.09
CA LYS A 170 9.90 -5.44 4.06
C LYS A 170 10.90 -4.49 3.39
N TYR A 171 11.23 -4.72 2.12
CA TYR A 171 12.38 -4.09 1.46
C TYR A 171 12.05 -3.47 0.09
N SER A 172 11.13 -4.06 -0.67
CA SER A 172 10.79 -3.64 -2.02
C SER A 172 9.43 -2.93 -2.07
N LEU A 173 9.33 -1.84 -2.84
CA LEU A 173 8.13 -0.99 -2.86
C LEU A 173 6.88 -1.73 -3.33
N ARG A 174 6.94 -2.42 -4.48
CA ARG A 174 5.77 -3.08 -5.07
C ARG A 174 5.19 -4.19 -4.18
N PRO A 175 5.97 -5.18 -3.69
CA PRO A 175 5.45 -6.13 -2.70
C PRO A 175 4.93 -5.45 -1.42
N CYS A 176 5.54 -4.34 -0.99
CA CYS A 176 5.11 -3.61 0.20
C CYS A 176 3.72 -2.96 0.01
N THR A 177 3.48 -2.33 -1.14
CA THR A 177 2.22 -1.65 -1.45
C THR A 177 1.09 -2.67 -1.62
N GLU A 178 1.34 -3.78 -2.31
CA GLU A 178 0.37 -4.86 -2.52
C GLU A 178 -0.01 -5.54 -1.20
N VAL A 179 0.98 -5.90 -0.37
CA VAL A 179 0.72 -6.51 0.93
C VAL A 179 -0.02 -5.56 1.87
N LEU A 180 0.34 -4.26 1.88
CA LEU A 180 -0.39 -3.28 2.68
C LEU A 180 -1.84 -3.14 2.20
N PHE A 181 -2.06 -3.10 0.88
CA PHE A 181 -3.39 -3.07 0.29
C PHE A 181 -4.22 -4.28 0.73
N ILE A 182 -3.71 -5.50 0.57
CA ILE A 182 -4.39 -6.74 0.99
C ILE A 182 -4.74 -6.68 2.48
N ASP A 183 -3.78 -6.30 3.33
CA ASP A 183 -3.98 -6.27 4.78
C ASP A 183 -5.03 -5.24 5.22
N ILE A 184 -5.03 -4.05 4.62
CA ILE A 184 -6.03 -3.00 4.89
C ILE A 184 -7.40 -3.41 4.33
N PHE A 185 -7.44 -3.95 3.11
CA PHE A 185 -8.67 -4.37 2.47
C PHE A 185 -9.34 -5.51 3.25
N HIS A 186 -8.56 -6.51 3.69
CA HIS A 186 -9.04 -7.60 4.52
C HIS A 186 -9.64 -7.10 5.85
N GLU A 187 -8.95 -6.19 6.55
CA GLU A 187 -9.41 -5.67 7.85
C GLU A 187 -10.64 -4.76 7.70
N TYR A 188 -10.77 -4.02 6.59
CA TYR A 188 -11.80 -2.97 6.41
C TYR A 188 -12.68 -3.17 5.16
N ASN A 189 -12.89 -4.41 4.71
CA ASN A 189 -13.58 -4.74 3.45
C ASN A 189 -14.97 -4.08 3.33
N GLN A 190 -15.74 -4.03 4.41
CA GLN A 190 -17.08 -3.43 4.41
C GLN A 190 -17.07 -1.97 3.95
N THR A 191 -15.98 -1.25 4.23
CA THR A 191 -15.77 0.13 3.80
C THR A 191 -15.16 0.21 2.42
N LEU A 192 -14.22 -0.69 2.09
CA LEU A 192 -13.37 -0.58 0.90
C LEU A 192 -13.92 -1.27 -0.35
N THR A 193 -14.74 -2.32 -0.20
CA THR A 193 -15.44 -2.97 -1.32
C THR A 193 -16.19 -1.97 -2.21
N PRO A 194 -17.10 -1.10 -1.70
CA PRO A 194 -17.80 -0.16 -2.57
C PRO A 194 -16.86 0.83 -3.27
N VAL A 195 -15.75 1.21 -2.64
CA VAL A 195 -14.75 2.13 -3.23
C VAL A 195 -14.06 1.47 -4.42
N LEU A 196 -13.63 0.22 -4.28
CA LEU A 196 -12.96 -0.50 -5.36
C LEU A 196 -13.92 -0.85 -6.50
N LEU A 197 -15.17 -1.18 -6.19
CA LEU A 197 -16.21 -1.37 -7.20
C LEU A 197 -16.52 -0.08 -7.97
N GLU A 198 -16.56 1.07 -7.30
CA GLU A 198 -16.68 2.38 -7.95
C GLU A 198 -15.53 2.60 -8.92
N MET A 199 -14.27 2.37 -8.50
CA MET A 199 -13.10 2.49 -9.36
C MET A 199 -13.20 1.57 -10.58
N MET A 200 -13.59 0.31 -10.40
CA MET A 200 -13.81 -0.64 -11.50
C MET A 200 -14.90 -0.16 -12.48
N GLN A 201 -16.00 0.39 -11.96
CA GLN A 201 -17.11 0.89 -12.77
C GLN A 201 -16.72 2.12 -13.61
N THR A 202 -15.88 3.02 -13.06
CA THR A 202 -15.43 4.21 -13.81
C THR A 202 -14.59 3.88 -15.05
N LEU A 203 -14.08 2.65 -15.14
CA LEU A 203 -13.24 2.17 -16.24
C LEU A 203 -14.02 1.35 -17.28
N GLN A 204 -15.34 1.23 -17.12
CA GLN A 204 -16.18 0.51 -18.09
C GLN A 204 -16.18 1.22 -19.45
N GLY A 205 -16.02 0.41 -20.50
CA GLY A 205 -16.03 0.88 -21.89
C GLY A 205 -14.65 0.76 -22.56
N PRO A 206 -14.60 1.02 -23.88
CA PRO A 206 -13.38 0.90 -24.65
C PRO A 206 -12.37 1.96 -24.22
N THR A 207 -11.19 1.53 -23.79
CA THR A 207 -10.05 2.44 -23.55
C THR A 207 -9.39 2.79 -24.88
N ASN A 208 -9.06 4.07 -25.07
CA ASN A 208 -8.23 4.46 -26.20
C ASN A 208 -6.84 3.83 -26.07
N VAL A 209 -6.47 3.01 -27.05
CA VAL A 209 -5.21 2.24 -27.03
C VAL A 209 -3.97 3.13 -27.09
N GLU A 210 -4.12 4.37 -27.58
CA GLU A 210 -3.05 5.36 -27.62
C GLU A 210 -2.86 6.09 -26.28
N ASP A 211 -3.82 5.98 -25.35
CA ASP A 211 -3.73 6.59 -24.02
C ASP A 211 -3.11 5.59 -23.02
N MET A 212 -1.78 5.59 -22.98
CA MET A 212 -1.00 4.73 -22.06
C MET A 212 -1.37 4.95 -20.59
N ASN A 213 -1.67 6.20 -20.18
CA ASN A 213 -2.05 6.48 -18.80
C ASN A 213 -3.40 5.83 -18.45
N ALA A 214 -4.37 5.90 -19.37
CA ALA A 214 -5.65 5.23 -19.16
C ALA A 214 -5.52 3.71 -19.09
N LEU A 215 -4.59 3.12 -19.85
CA LEU A 215 -4.27 1.69 -19.77
C LEU A 215 -3.63 1.32 -18.42
N LEU A 216 -2.64 2.08 -17.96
CA LEU A 216 -1.97 1.84 -16.67
C LEU A 216 -2.92 1.97 -15.49
N ILE A 217 -3.83 2.96 -15.52
CA ILE A 217 -4.86 3.10 -14.48
C ILE A 217 -5.81 1.91 -14.49
N LYS A 218 -6.23 1.44 -15.68
CA LYS A 218 -7.11 0.28 -15.81
C LYS A 218 -6.45 -0.98 -15.28
N ASP A 219 -5.19 -1.20 -15.64
CA ASP A 219 -4.36 -2.28 -15.14
C ASP A 219 -4.25 -2.26 -13.61
N ALA A 220 -3.91 -1.13 -13.02
CA ALA A 220 -3.79 -0.98 -11.57
C ALA A 220 -5.11 -1.30 -10.83
N VAL A 221 -6.26 -0.90 -11.37
CA VAL A 221 -7.56 -1.25 -10.78
C VAL A 221 -7.84 -2.74 -10.92
N TYR A 222 -7.51 -3.36 -12.05
CA TYR A 222 -7.67 -4.81 -12.22
C TYR A 222 -6.75 -5.59 -11.28
N ASN A 223 -5.51 -5.12 -11.08
CA ASN A 223 -4.58 -5.69 -10.09
C ASN A 223 -5.19 -5.62 -8.69
N ALA A 224 -5.69 -4.46 -8.29
CA ALA A 224 -6.37 -4.29 -7.00
C ALA A 224 -7.56 -5.25 -6.82
N VAL A 225 -8.40 -5.44 -7.85
CA VAL A 225 -9.51 -6.42 -7.83
C VAL A 225 -8.98 -7.85 -7.71
N GLY A 226 -7.87 -8.18 -8.38
CA GLY A 226 -7.20 -9.47 -8.25
C GLY A 226 -6.61 -9.73 -6.87
N LEU A 227 -5.99 -8.72 -6.26
CA LEU A 227 -5.44 -8.82 -4.91
C LEU A 227 -6.53 -8.99 -3.85
N ALA A 228 -7.69 -8.32 -4.03
CA ALA A 228 -8.85 -8.40 -3.16
C ALA A 228 -9.90 -9.46 -3.58
N ALA A 229 -9.54 -10.40 -4.46
CA ALA A 229 -10.49 -11.34 -5.05
C ALA A 229 -11.26 -12.16 -4.00
N PHE A 230 -10.60 -12.55 -2.91
CA PHE A 230 -11.23 -13.32 -1.83
C PHE A 230 -12.32 -12.52 -1.12
N GLU A 231 -12.07 -11.25 -0.79
CA GLU A 231 -13.03 -10.35 -0.16
C GLU A 231 -14.14 -9.89 -1.12
N LEU A 232 -13.86 -9.88 -2.42
CA LEU A 232 -14.79 -9.45 -3.46
C LEU A 232 -15.66 -10.56 -4.04
N PHE A 233 -15.41 -11.82 -3.70
CA PHE A 233 -16.05 -12.99 -4.31
C PHE A 233 -17.59 -12.90 -4.38
N ASP A 234 -18.23 -12.45 -3.29
CA ASP A 234 -19.69 -12.29 -3.23
C ASP A 234 -20.21 -10.98 -3.88
N SER A 235 -19.31 -10.03 -4.17
CA SER A 235 -19.64 -8.69 -4.68
C SER A 235 -19.37 -8.51 -6.18
N VAL A 236 -18.50 -9.36 -6.76
CA VAL A 236 -18.12 -9.32 -8.18
C VAL A 236 -18.55 -10.61 -8.86
N ASP A 237 -19.51 -10.51 -9.79
CA ASP A 237 -19.82 -11.58 -10.72
C ASP A 237 -18.70 -11.64 -11.78
N PHE A 238 -17.66 -12.43 -11.50
CA PHE A 238 -16.51 -12.57 -12.39
C PHE A 238 -16.91 -13.14 -13.76
N ASP A 239 -17.88 -14.06 -13.81
CA ASP A 239 -18.37 -14.66 -15.04
C ASP A 239 -18.97 -13.59 -15.98
N GLN A 240 -19.77 -12.68 -15.41
CA GLN A 240 -20.36 -11.56 -16.13
C GLN A 240 -19.30 -10.52 -16.51
N TRP A 241 -18.42 -10.16 -15.59
CA TRP A 241 -17.35 -9.19 -15.83
C TRP A 241 -16.38 -9.66 -16.92
N PHE A 242 -15.98 -10.94 -16.87
CA PHE A 242 -15.11 -11.55 -17.86
C PHE A 242 -15.73 -11.52 -19.25
N LYS A 243 -16.98 -11.95 -19.41
CA LYS A 243 -17.65 -12.02 -20.71
C LYS A 243 -17.90 -10.64 -21.33
N ASN A 244 -18.26 -9.66 -20.50
CA ASN A 244 -18.74 -8.36 -20.99
C ASN A 244 -17.63 -7.30 -21.10
N GLN A 245 -16.50 -7.47 -20.40
CA GLN A 245 -15.44 -6.47 -20.35
C GLN A 245 -14.06 -7.05 -20.65
N LEU A 246 -13.60 -8.03 -19.86
CA LEU A 246 -12.22 -8.54 -19.99
C LEU A 246 -11.99 -9.24 -21.33
N LEU A 247 -12.93 -10.09 -21.77
CA LEU A 247 -12.80 -10.83 -23.02
C LEU A 247 -12.78 -9.92 -24.27
N PRO A 248 -13.66 -8.91 -24.40
CA PRO A 248 -13.54 -7.92 -25.46
C PRO A 248 -12.19 -7.20 -25.47
N GLU A 249 -11.65 -6.83 -24.30
CA GLU A 249 -10.36 -6.13 -24.18
C GLU A 249 -9.19 -7.02 -24.65
N LEU A 250 -9.19 -8.30 -24.30
CA LEU A 250 -8.18 -9.27 -24.78
C LEU A 250 -8.16 -9.45 -26.31
N GLN A 251 -9.27 -9.15 -26.99
CA GLN A 251 -9.36 -9.27 -28.45
C GLN A 251 -8.83 -8.03 -29.19
N VAL A 252 -8.63 -6.92 -28.49
CA VAL A 252 -8.09 -5.69 -29.08
C VAL A 252 -6.56 -5.79 -29.16
N SER A 253 -6.01 -5.49 -30.34
CA SER A 253 -4.57 -5.48 -30.59
C SER A 253 -3.92 -4.25 -29.90
N HIS A 254 -3.61 -4.37 -28.62
CA HIS A 254 -2.91 -3.30 -27.86
C HIS A 254 -1.40 -3.23 -28.16
N ASN A 255 -0.72 -2.23 -27.56
CA ASN A 255 0.72 -2.27 -27.35
C ASN A 255 1.09 -3.65 -26.76
N ARG A 256 2.00 -4.37 -27.43
CA ARG A 256 2.31 -5.77 -27.15
C ARG A 256 2.72 -6.02 -25.69
N GLN A 257 3.41 -5.06 -25.08
CA GLN A 257 4.00 -5.15 -23.74
C GLN A 257 2.90 -5.12 -22.67
N VAL A 258 2.02 -4.13 -22.74
CA VAL A 258 0.87 -3.99 -21.86
C VAL A 258 -0.12 -5.13 -22.09
N ASN A 259 -0.33 -5.57 -23.34
CA ASN A 259 -1.27 -6.65 -23.65
C ASN A 259 -0.89 -7.98 -22.99
N THR A 260 0.39 -8.35 -23.02
CA THR A 260 0.85 -9.61 -22.42
C THR A 260 0.73 -9.58 -20.90
N TYR A 261 1.07 -8.45 -20.27
CA TYR A 261 0.88 -8.26 -18.83
C TYR A 261 -0.60 -8.31 -18.45
N PHE A 262 -1.44 -7.57 -19.18
CA PHE A 262 -2.88 -7.52 -18.93
C PHE A 262 -3.54 -8.90 -19.08
N THR A 263 -3.08 -9.70 -20.05
CA THR A 263 -3.53 -11.08 -20.23
C THR A 263 -3.12 -11.97 -19.06
N PHE A 264 -1.86 -11.84 -18.60
CA PHE A 264 -1.37 -12.55 -17.42
C PHE A 264 -2.20 -12.19 -16.19
N LEU A 265 -2.44 -10.90 -15.95
CA LEU A 265 -3.23 -10.41 -14.84
C LEU A 265 -4.66 -10.96 -14.87
N ILE A 266 -5.35 -10.91 -16.01
CA ILE A 266 -6.69 -11.48 -16.15
C ILE A 266 -6.69 -12.99 -15.85
N PHE A 267 -5.65 -13.71 -16.26
CA PHE A 267 -5.50 -15.12 -15.95
C PHE A 267 -5.29 -15.37 -14.46
N GLU A 268 -4.47 -14.57 -13.77
CA GLU A 268 -4.30 -14.64 -12.32
C GLU A 268 -5.59 -14.35 -11.57
N ILE A 269 -6.33 -13.31 -11.97
CA ILE A 269 -7.64 -12.99 -11.40
C ILE A 269 -8.55 -14.21 -11.57
N LYS A 270 -8.63 -14.79 -12.77
CA LYS A 270 -9.44 -15.98 -13.02
C LYS A 270 -9.07 -17.14 -12.09
N ASN A 271 -7.80 -17.41 -11.85
CA ASN A 271 -7.35 -18.48 -10.95
C ASN A 271 -7.68 -18.22 -9.47
N LYS A 272 -7.96 -16.97 -9.08
CA LYS A 272 -8.39 -16.64 -7.72
C LYS A 272 -9.91 -16.78 -7.53
N TYR A 273 -10.68 -16.68 -8.61
CA TYR A 273 -12.15 -16.82 -8.59
C TYR A 273 -12.64 -18.27 -8.83
N TYR A 274 -11.78 -19.19 -9.30
CA TYR A 274 -12.11 -20.59 -9.57
C TYR A 274 -11.10 -21.54 -8.90
#